data_AF-A0A6P2I7H5-F1
#
_entry.id   AF-A0A6P2I7H5-F1
#
_cell.length_a   1.000
_cell.length_b   1.000
_cell.length_c   1.000
_cell.angle_alpha   90.00
_cell.angle_beta   90.00
_cell.angle_gamma   90.00
#
_symmetry.space_group_name_H-M   'P 1'
#
loop_
_entity.id
_entity.type
_entity.pdbx_description
1 polymer ?
#
loop_
_entity_poly.entity_id
_entity_poly.type
_entity_poly.pdbx_seq_one_letter_code
_entity_poly.pdbx_strand_id
1 'polypeptide(L)'
;MKTLEDHLSQYAAYHRDARNIATHLVGIPMIVFAAEVLLSRPALGMLAGVALSPALLLAVAFAVFYLRLDLRFGIMMTALFALGLWAAQALALLPTAQWLAIGIGAFVVGWIVQFVGHWFEGRKPAFVDDLVGLMVGPLFVVAEVAFFAGLRGDVRREVERRAGPVHGGAHSHV
;
A
#
# COMPACT_ATOMS: atom_id res chain seq x y z
N MET A 1 10.17 -19.24 2.68
CA MET A 1 9.49 -17.92 2.80
C MET A 1 8.11 -18.07 2.18
N LYS A 2 7.10 -17.36 2.69
CA LYS A 2 5.78 -17.31 2.04
C LYS A 2 5.92 -16.78 0.61
N THR A 3 5.16 -17.32 -0.35
CA THR A 3 5.17 -16.84 -1.74
C THR A 3 4.33 -15.56 -1.91
N LEU A 4 4.36 -14.97 -3.10
CA LEU A 4 3.50 -13.85 -3.46
C LEU A 4 2.03 -14.18 -3.21
N GLU A 5 1.60 -15.35 -3.71
CA GLU A 5 0.23 -15.84 -3.62
C GLU A 5 -0.15 -16.15 -2.17
N ASP A 6 0.77 -16.65 -1.34
CA ASP A 6 0.53 -16.84 0.09
C ASP A 6 0.20 -15.51 0.78
N HIS A 7 1.03 -14.48 0.55
CA HIS A 7 0.82 -13.17 1.14
C HIS A 7 -0.47 -12.51 0.66
N LEU A 8 -0.68 -12.45 -0.67
CA LEU A 8 -1.85 -11.82 -1.25
C LEU A 8 -3.13 -12.55 -0.87
N SER A 9 -3.15 -13.88 -0.87
CA SER A 9 -4.36 -14.64 -0.51
C SER A 9 -4.69 -14.51 0.97
N GLN A 10 -3.69 -14.53 1.85
CA GLN A 10 -3.91 -14.34 3.29
C GLN A 10 -4.47 -12.94 3.58
N TYR A 11 -3.95 -11.91 2.90
CA TYR A 11 -4.46 -10.56 3.05
C TYR A 11 -5.85 -10.41 2.43
N ALA A 12 -6.07 -10.92 1.22
CA ALA A 12 -7.35 -10.88 0.53
C ALA A 12 -8.47 -11.57 1.32
N ALA A 13 -8.17 -12.58 2.15
CA ALA A 13 -9.16 -13.22 3.01
C ALA A 13 -9.81 -12.25 4.01
N TYR A 14 -9.19 -11.10 4.32
CA TYR A 14 -9.78 -10.04 5.14
C TYR A 14 -10.44 -8.93 4.32
N HIS A 15 -10.36 -8.96 2.98
CA HIS A 15 -10.70 -7.86 2.09
C HIS A 15 -11.33 -8.40 0.79
N ARG A 16 -12.57 -8.91 0.85
CA ARG A 16 -13.30 -9.39 -0.34
C ARG A 16 -14.53 -8.57 -0.68
N ASP A 17 -14.98 -7.65 0.18
CA ASP A 17 -16.02 -6.68 -0.18
C ASP A 17 -15.47 -5.62 -1.15
N ALA A 18 -16.11 -5.46 -2.30
CA ALA A 18 -15.67 -4.51 -3.33
C ALA A 18 -15.61 -3.06 -2.83
N ARG A 19 -16.48 -2.68 -1.89
CA ARG A 19 -16.46 -1.34 -1.27
C ARG A 19 -15.25 -1.18 -0.37
N ASN A 20 -14.91 -2.23 0.37
CA ASN A 20 -13.71 -2.26 1.21
C ASN A 20 -12.43 -2.19 0.36
N ILE A 21 -12.37 -2.95 -0.74
CA ILE A 21 -11.25 -2.87 -1.68
C ILE A 21 -11.15 -1.46 -2.26
N ALA A 22 -12.27 -0.86 -2.69
CA ALA A 22 -12.28 0.50 -3.24
C ALA A 22 -11.75 1.55 -2.25
N THR A 23 -12.12 1.46 -0.97
CA THR A 23 -11.56 2.34 0.06
C THR A 23 -10.07 2.09 0.28
N HIS A 24 -9.59 0.85 0.18
CA HIS A 24 -8.17 0.52 0.29
C HIS A 24 -7.35 1.09 -0.87
N LEU A 25 -7.90 1.09 -2.10
CA LEU A 25 -7.27 1.69 -3.28
C LEU A 25 -6.98 3.19 -3.08
N VAL A 26 -7.67 3.87 -2.17
CA VAL A 26 -7.44 5.28 -1.82
C VAL A 26 -6.66 5.42 -0.51
N GLY A 27 -7.11 4.76 0.55
CA GLY A 27 -6.58 4.94 1.90
C GLY A 27 -5.14 4.44 2.05
N ILE A 28 -4.77 3.31 1.44
CA ILE A 28 -3.41 2.78 1.54
C ILE A 28 -2.39 3.71 0.85
N PRO A 29 -2.58 4.14 -0.42
CA PRO A 29 -1.67 5.11 -1.03
C PRO A 29 -1.52 6.40 -0.21
N MET A 30 -2.60 6.91 0.36
CA MET A 30 -2.54 8.09 1.25
C MET A 30 -1.67 7.85 2.48
N ILE A 31 -1.83 6.71 3.15
CA ILE A 31 -1.06 6.37 4.36
C ILE A 31 0.41 6.14 4.03
N VAL A 32 0.70 5.43 2.94
CA VAL A 32 2.08 5.19 2.47
C VAL A 32 2.77 6.52 2.16
N PHE A 33 2.12 7.38 1.37
CA PHE A 33 2.68 8.68 1.04
C PHE A 33 2.83 9.59 2.26
N ALA A 34 1.86 9.57 3.18
CA ALA A 34 1.97 10.30 4.44
C ALA A 34 3.18 9.85 5.27
N ALA A 35 3.45 8.54 5.33
CA ALA A 35 4.63 8.01 6.00
C ALA A 35 5.93 8.49 5.31
N GLU A 36 5.99 8.47 3.98
CA GLU A 36 7.14 9.04 3.24
C GLU A 36 7.32 10.53 3.56
N VAL A 37 6.27 11.34 3.51
CA VAL A 37 6.31 12.79 3.82
C VAL A 37 6.86 13.05 5.22
N LEU A 38 6.32 12.36 6.23
CA LEU A 38 6.72 12.58 7.62
C LEU A 38 8.15 12.07 7.86
N LEU A 39 8.52 10.94 7.27
CA LEU A 39 9.83 10.33 7.49
C LEU A 39 10.93 10.89 6.58
N SER A 40 10.61 11.68 5.55
CA SER A 40 11.59 12.35 4.69
C SER A 40 12.24 13.58 5.35
N ARG A 41 11.58 14.21 6.33
CA ARG A 41 12.08 15.44 6.97
C ARG A 41 13.26 15.24 7.93
N PRO A 42 13.30 14.22 8.81
CA PRO A 42 14.50 13.94 9.59
C PRO A 42 15.58 13.34 8.68
N ALA A 43 16.33 14.19 7.99
CA ALA A 43 17.41 13.79 7.08
C ALA A 43 18.79 14.01 7.72
N LEU A 44 19.69 13.03 7.56
CA LEU A 44 21.08 13.11 8.01
C LEU A 44 22.00 13.83 7.02
N GLY A 45 21.50 14.09 5.81
CA GLY A 45 22.24 14.73 4.73
C GLY A 45 21.62 14.43 3.37
N MET A 46 22.28 14.90 2.32
CA MET A 46 21.90 14.66 0.93
C MET A 46 23.01 13.89 0.23
N LEU A 47 22.64 12.87 -0.55
CA LEU A 47 23.56 12.14 -1.42
C LEU A 47 23.00 12.14 -2.84
N ALA A 48 23.73 12.72 -3.80
CA ALA A 48 23.32 12.83 -5.20
C ALA A 48 21.89 13.40 -5.38
N GLY A 49 21.51 14.39 -4.56
CA GLY A 49 20.18 15.00 -4.60
C GLY A 49 19.08 14.23 -3.86
N VAL A 50 19.40 13.11 -3.20
CA VAL A 50 18.46 12.30 -2.42
C VAL A 50 18.71 12.48 -0.93
N ALA A 51 17.68 12.80 -0.16
CA ALA A 51 17.74 12.91 1.29
C ALA A 51 17.97 11.54 1.95
N LEU A 52 19.05 11.43 2.71
CA LEU A 52 19.35 10.28 3.57
C LEU A 52 18.44 10.33 4.81
N SER A 53 17.23 9.80 4.66
CA SER A 53 16.14 9.89 5.62
C SER A 53 15.61 8.50 6.00
N PRO A 54 14.91 8.34 7.15
CA PRO A 54 14.20 7.11 7.49
C PRO A 54 13.23 6.65 6.40
N ALA A 55 12.59 7.58 5.67
CA ALA A 55 11.73 7.23 4.54
C ALA A 55 12.50 6.45 3.45
N LEU A 56 13.69 6.91 3.08
CA LEU A 56 14.54 6.24 2.09
C LEU A 56 14.91 4.82 2.55
N LEU A 57 15.29 4.65 3.82
CA LEU A 57 15.67 3.35 4.38
C LEU A 57 14.50 2.36 4.32
N LEU A 58 13.30 2.79 4.71
CA LEU A 58 12.10 1.96 4.66
C LEU A 58 11.70 1.62 3.22
N ALA A 59 11.73 2.60 2.32
CA ALA A 59 11.42 2.39 0.91
C ALA A 59 12.38 1.39 0.26
N VAL A 60 13.69 1.48 0.53
CA VAL A 60 14.68 0.52 0.03
C VAL A 60 14.43 -0.87 0.63
N ALA A 61 14.16 -0.97 1.94
CA ALA A 61 13.86 -2.25 2.58
C ALA A 61 12.62 -2.93 1.97
N PHE A 62 11.53 -2.18 1.75
CA PHE A 62 10.31 -2.69 1.15
C PHE A 62 10.47 -2.98 -0.34
N ALA A 63 11.21 -2.15 -1.10
CA ALA A 63 11.54 -2.43 -2.49
C ALA A 63 12.31 -3.75 -2.63
N VAL A 64 13.33 -3.98 -1.79
CA VAL A 64 14.08 -5.25 -1.76
C VAL A 64 13.16 -6.42 -1.40
N PHE A 65 12.28 -6.25 -0.42
CA PHE A 65 11.29 -7.27 -0.06
C PHE A 65 10.38 -7.62 -1.25
N TYR A 66 9.78 -6.64 -1.92
CA TYR A 66 8.87 -6.88 -3.04
C TYR A 66 9.59 -7.43 -4.27
N LEU A 67 10.80 -6.98 -4.57
CA LEU A 67 11.63 -7.52 -5.67
C LEU A 67 11.99 -8.99 -5.45
N ARG A 68 12.21 -9.41 -4.20
CA ARG A 68 12.42 -10.83 -3.87
C ARG A 68 11.14 -11.65 -3.94
N LEU A 69 9.98 -11.02 -3.79
CA LEU A 69 8.69 -11.70 -3.80
C LEU A 69 8.18 -11.94 -5.22
N ASP A 70 8.23 -10.91 -6.07
CA ASP A 70 7.89 -10.98 -7.49
C ASP A 70 8.55 -9.82 -8.24
N LEU A 71 9.28 -10.11 -9.32
CA LEU A 71 10.04 -9.09 -10.03
C LEU A 71 9.15 -7.99 -10.62
N ARG A 72 7.97 -8.32 -11.15
CA ARG A 72 7.10 -7.36 -11.84
C ARG A 72 6.45 -6.41 -10.85
N PHE A 73 5.85 -6.95 -9.78
CA PHE A 73 5.30 -6.15 -8.70
C PHE A 73 6.39 -5.40 -7.94
N GLY A 74 7.55 -6.01 -7.72
CA GLY A 74 8.70 -5.38 -7.10
C GLY A 74 9.19 -4.15 -7.86
N ILE A 75 9.32 -4.23 -9.19
CA ILE A 75 9.69 -3.08 -10.03
C ILE A 75 8.64 -1.98 -9.92
N MET A 76 7.34 -2.32 -10.02
CA MET A 76 6.26 -1.34 -9.91
C MET A 76 6.26 -0.64 -8.54
N MET A 77 6.32 -1.40 -7.44
CA MET A 77 6.38 -0.85 -6.10
C MET A 77 7.62 0.04 -5.89
N THR A 78 8.77 -0.38 -6.42
CA THR A 78 10.00 0.44 -6.37
C THR A 78 9.81 1.77 -7.09
N ALA A 79 9.18 1.78 -8.26
CA ALA A 79 8.89 2.99 -9.01
C ALA A 79 7.90 3.91 -8.25
N LEU A 80 6.87 3.34 -7.63
CA LEU A 80 5.89 4.09 -6.85
C LEU A 80 6.53 4.73 -5.60
N PHE A 81 7.36 3.99 -4.86
CA PHE A 81 8.11 4.56 -3.74
C PHE A 81 9.11 5.62 -4.18
N ALA A 82 9.81 5.42 -5.31
CA ALA A 82 10.72 6.43 -5.82
C ALA A 82 9.99 7.74 -6.17
N LEU A 83 8.82 7.64 -6.80
CA LEU A 83 7.96 8.79 -7.11
C LEU A 83 7.44 9.46 -5.82
N GLY A 84 6.97 8.67 -4.86
CA GLY A 84 6.48 9.14 -3.57
C GLY A 84 7.57 9.86 -2.78
N LEU A 85 8.76 9.25 -2.64
CA LEU A 85 9.93 9.87 -2.02
C LEU A 85 10.38 11.16 -2.69
N TRP A 86 10.31 11.24 -4.01
CA TRP A 86 10.64 12.47 -4.74
C TRP A 86 9.69 13.61 -4.34
N ALA A 87 8.38 13.35 -4.32
CA ALA A 87 7.40 14.33 -3.88
C ALA A 87 7.50 14.64 -2.38
N ALA A 88 7.72 13.62 -1.54
CA ALA A 88 7.86 13.75 -0.10
C ALA A 88 9.07 14.62 0.30
N GLN A 89 10.19 14.52 -0.42
CA GLN A 89 11.36 15.38 -0.22
C GLN A 89 11.05 16.85 -0.50
N ALA A 90 10.25 17.15 -1.53
CA ALA A 90 9.81 18.53 -1.78
C ALA A 90 8.91 19.05 -0.66
N LEU A 91 8.00 18.21 -0.15
CA LEU A 91 7.11 18.57 0.96
C LEU A 91 7.83 18.72 2.31
N ALA A 92 8.94 18.01 2.51
CA ALA A 92 9.75 18.13 3.72
C ALA A 92 10.40 19.52 3.90
N LEU A 93 10.54 20.27 2.80
CA LEU A 93 11.08 21.65 2.80
C LEU A 93 10.05 22.71 3.19
N LEU A 94 8.76 22.35 3.27
CA LEU A 94 7.72 23.30 3.66
C LEU A 94 7.87 23.73 5.13
N PRO A 95 7.29 24.89 5.50
CA PRO A 95 7.15 25.28 6.89
C PRO A 95 6.55 24.16 7.74
N THR A 96 7.03 24.01 8.97
CA THR A 96 6.66 22.88 9.86
C THR A 96 5.16 22.64 9.97
N ALA A 97 4.37 23.72 10.08
CA ALA A 97 2.92 23.61 10.17
C ALA A 97 2.29 23.01 8.90
N GLN A 98 2.76 23.40 7.71
CA GLN A 98 2.24 22.88 6.44
C GLN A 98 2.66 21.43 6.21
N TRP A 99 3.93 21.11 6.47
CA TRP A 99 4.42 19.74 6.39
C TRP A 99 3.66 18.79 7.34
N LEU A 100 3.46 19.19 8.61
CA LEU A 100 2.65 18.42 9.55
C LEU A 100 1.20 18.30 9.11
N ALA A 101 0.58 19.39 8.63
CA ALA A 101 -0.80 19.36 8.17
C ALA A 101 -1.00 18.41 7.00
N ILE A 102 -0.07 18.39 6.03
CA ILE A 102 -0.14 17.48 4.89
C ILE A 102 0.12 16.03 5.33
N GLY A 103 1.22 15.78 6.05
CA GLY A 103 1.60 14.43 6.47
C GLY A 103 0.60 13.80 7.43
N ILE A 104 0.30 14.46 8.55
CA ILE A 104 -0.66 13.95 9.54
C ILE A 104 -2.07 13.95 8.96
N GLY A 105 -2.46 14.98 8.20
CA GLY A 105 -3.77 15.05 7.56
C GLY A 105 -4.01 13.89 6.60
N ALA A 106 -3.07 13.62 5.69
CA ALA A 106 -3.16 12.49 4.78
C ALA A 106 -3.17 11.14 5.52
N PHE A 107 -2.36 11.00 6.59
CA PHE A 107 -2.35 9.78 7.41
C PHE A 107 -3.70 9.53 8.08
N VAL A 108 -4.26 10.54 8.76
CA VAL A 108 -5.55 10.43 9.46
C VAL A 108 -6.69 10.18 8.49
N VAL A 109 -6.77 10.95 7.39
CA VAL A 109 -7.83 10.77 6.39
C VAL A 109 -7.72 9.39 5.73
N GLY A 110 -6.52 8.95 5.37
CA GLY A 110 -6.31 7.62 4.79
C GLY A 110 -6.78 6.50 5.72
N TRP A 111 -6.53 6.62 7.02
CA TRP A 111 -7.03 5.66 8.02
C TRP A 111 -8.55 5.69 8.17
N ILE A 112 -9.15 6.88 8.23
CA ILE A 112 -10.62 7.01 8.27
C ILE A 112 -11.25 6.28 7.07
N VAL A 113 -10.71 6.50 5.87
CA VAL A 113 -11.18 5.82 4.65
C VAL A 113 -11.05 4.30 4.76
N GLN A 114 -9.90 3.77 5.24
CA GLN A 114 -9.74 2.33 5.44
C GLN A 114 -10.72 1.77 6.47
N PHE A 115 -10.93 2.45 7.60
CA PHE A 115 -11.86 1.97 8.63
C PHE A 115 -13.31 1.95 8.15
N VAL A 116 -13.72 2.89 7.30
CA VAL A 116 -15.02 2.85 6.63
C VAL A 116 -15.13 1.60 5.75
N GLY A 117 -14.07 1.25 5.01
CA GLY A 117 -13.99 0.00 4.26
C GLY A 117 -14.19 -1.24 5.11
N HIS A 118 -13.46 -1.32 6.22
CA HIS A 118 -13.55 -2.43 7.17
C HIS A 118 -14.92 -2.53 7.86
N TRP A 119 -15.62 -1.41 8.04
CA TRP A 119 -17.00 -1.43 8.51
C TRP A 119 -17.94 -2.12 7.50
N PHE A 120 -17.76 -1.88 6.19
CA PHE A 120 -18.52 -2.61 5.15
C PHE A 120 -18.17 -4.10 5.10
N GLU A 121 -16.90 -4.45 5.27
CA GLU A 121 -16.43 -5.84 5.29
C GLU A 121 -16.91 -6.62 6.53
N GLY A 122 -17.15 -5.93 7.64
CA GLY A 122 -17.47 -6.57 8.94
C GLY A 122 -16.27 -7.29 9.56
N ARG A 123 -15.05 -7.02 9.08
CA ARG A 123 -13.80 -7.59 9.59
C ARG A 123 -12.85 -6.49 10.01
N LYS A 124 -12.11 -6.72 11.09
CA LYS A 124 -11.04 -5.81 11.52
C LYS A 124 -9.89 -5.78 10.50
N PRO A 125 -9.08 -4.71 10.49
CA PRO A 125 -7.88 -4.67 9.66
C PRO A 125 -6.91 -5.81 9.94
N ALA A 126 -6.34 -6.38 8.88
CA ALA A 126 -5.44 -7.53 8.98
C ALA A 126 -4.19 -7.24 9.85
N PHE A 127 -3.73 -5.99 9.89
CA PHE A 127 -2.57 -5.62 10.70
C PHE A 127 -2.80 -5.71 12.21
N VAL A 128 -4.05 -5.77 12.65
CA VAL A 128 -4.39 -6.00 14.06
C VAL A 128 -3.97 -7.40 14.50
N ASP A 129 -3.96 -8.38 13.58
CA ASP A 129 -3.50 -9.74 13.85
C ASP A 129 -2.01 -9.92 13.54
N ASP A 130 -1.50 -9.27 12.50
CA ASP A 130 -0.11 -9.43 12.05
C ASP A 130 0.39 -8.15 11.37
N LEU A 131 1.43 -7.50 11.93
CA LEU A 131 2.04 -6.28 11.37
C LEU A 131 2.54 -6.46 9.93
N VAL A 132 2.81 -7.69 9.49
CA VAL A 132 3.12 -7.98 8.08
C VAL A 132 1.99 -7.53 7.15
N GLY A 133 0.74 -7.47 7.63
CA GLY A 133 -0.40 -6.92 6.91
C GLY A 133 -0.19 -5.47 6.44
N LEU A 134 0.57 -4.64 7.18
CA LEU A 134 0.91 -3.28 6.73
C LEU A 134 1.84 -3.28 5.52
N MET A 135 2.72 -4.28 5.41
CA MET A 135 3.60 -4.44 4.25
C MET A 135 2.87 -5.06 3.07
N VAL A 136 1.91 -5.95 3.31
CA VAL A 136 1.16 -6.62 2.24
C VAL A 136 0.07 -5.72 1.64
N GLY A 137 -0.54 -4.82 2.42
CA GLY A 137 -1.59 -3.91 1.96
C GLY A 137 -1.22 -3.10 0.70
N PRO A 138 -0.07 -2.38 0.67
CA PRO A 138 0.37 -1.65 -0.53
C PRO A 138 0.52 -2.52 -1.76
N LEU A 139 1.06 -3.73 -1.59
CA LEU A 139 1.20 -4.70 -2.67
C LEU A 139 -0.17 -5.21 -3.15
N PHE A 140 -1.10 -5.45 -2.22
CA PHE A 140 -2.47 -5.85 -2.54
C PHE A 140 -3.18 -4.81 -3.40
N VAL A 141 -3.05 -3.51 -3.09
CA VAL A 141 -3.61 -2.43 -3.91
C VAL A 141 -3.07 -2.46 -5.34
N VAL A 142 -1.75 -2.61 -5.51
CA VAL A 142 -1.16 -2.71 -6.86
C VAL A 142 -1.59 -3.99 -7.58
N ALA A 143 -1.75 -5.11 -6.86
CA ALA A 143 -2.26 -6.35 -7.41
C ALA A 143 -3.70 -6.20 -7.90
N GLU A 144 -4.60 -5.61 -7.10
CA GLU A 144 -5.99 -5.36 -7.50
C GLU A 144 -6.06 -4.42 -8.72
N VAL A 145 -5.27 -3.35 -8.77
CA VAL A 145 -5.18 -2.48 -9.96
C VAL A 145 -4.71 -3.27 -11.18
N ALA A 146 -3.70 -4.13 -11.04
CA ALA A 146 -3.24 -4.98 -12.13
C ALA A 146 -4.34 -5.97 -12.59
N PHE A 147 -5.10 -6.54 -11.65
CA PHE A 147 -6.21 -7.44 -11.95
C PHE A 147 -7.35 -6.75 -12.69
N PHE A 148 -7.69 -5.52 -12.30
CA PHE A 148 -8.66 -4.68 -13.01
C PHE A 148 -8.18 -4.32 -14.42
N ALA A 149 -6.88 -4.13 -14.61
CA ALA A 149 -6.26 -3.91 -15.91
C ALA A 149 -6.11 -5.19 -16.76
N GLY A 150 -6.59 -6.35 -16.28
CA GLY A 150 -6.47 -7.64 -16.99
C GLY A 150 -5.06 -8.26 -16.96
N LEU A 151 -4.18 -7.76 -16.09
CA LEU A 151 -2.81 -8.26 -15.90
C LEU A 151 -2.75 -9.28 -14.76
N ARG A 152 -1.69 -10.11 -14.76
CA ARG A 152 -1.40 -11.10 -13.70
C ARG A 152 -2.60 -12.02 -13.37
N GLY A 153 -3.35 -12.44 -14.39
CA GLY A 153 -4.50 -13.32 -14.22
C GLY A 153 -4.17 -14.68 -13.58
N ASP A 154 -2.93 -15.14 -13.70
CA ASP A 154 -2.39 -16.29 -12.96
C ASP A 154 -2.45 -16.09 -11.44
N VAL A 155 -1.98 -14.94 -10.95
CA VAL A 155 -1.99 -14.60 -9.52
C VAL A 155 -3.43 -14.35 -9.06
N ARG A 156 -4.24 -13.64 -9.85
CA ARG A 156 -5.66 -13.38 -9.54
C ARG A 156 -6.43 -14.68 -9.30
N ARG A 157 -6.31 -15.65 -10.21
CA ARG A 157 -6.98 -16.95 -10.09
C ARG A 157 -6.56 -17.68 -8.83
N GLU A 158 -5.29 -17.63 -8.46
CA GLU A 158 -4.82 -18.29 -7.24
C GLU A 158 -5.34 -17.61 -5.97
N VAL A 159 -5.39 -16.28 -5.95
CA VAL A 159 -6.01 -15.51 -4.86
C VAL A 159 -7.50 -15.85 -4.74
N GLU A 160 -8.24 -15.85 -5.84
CA GLU A 160 -9.66 -16.21 -5.87
C GLU A 160 -9.90 -17.67 -5.44
N ARG A 161 -9.02 -18.60 -5.85
CA ARG A 161 -9.10 -20.01 -5.45
C ARG A 161 -8.94 -20.20 -3.93
N ARG A 162 -8.11 -19.39 -3.28
CA ARG A 162 -7.80 -19.52 -1.84
C ARG A 162 -8.69 -18.66 -0.93
N ALA A 163 -9.00 -17.44 -1.35
CA ALA A 163 -9.74 -16.46 -0.55
C ALA A 163 -11.21 -16.28 -0.98
N GLY A 164 -11.64 -16.94 -2.06
CA GLY A 164 -12.96 -16.75 -2.67
C GLY A 164 -13.01 -15.56 -3.62
N PRO A 165 -14.09 -15.39 -4.41
CA PRO A 165 -14.28 -14.25 -5.31
C PRO A 165 -14.56 -12.93 -4.55
N VAL A 166 -14.44 -11.79 -5.23
CA VAL A 166 -14.86 -10.48 -4.69
C VAL A 166 -16.38 -10.46 -4.65
N HIS A 167 -16.97 -9.90 -3.60
CA HIS A 167 -18.41 -9.76 -3.45
C HIS A 167 -18.82 -8.30 -3.25
N GLY A 168 -20.11 -7.99 -3.44
CA GLY A 168 -20.66 -6.66 -3.17
C GLY A 168 -20.34 -5.59 -4.23
N GLY A 169 -19.79 -5.97 -5.39
CA GLY A 169 -19.59 -5.09 -6.55
C GLY A 169 -20.64 -5.32 -7.65
N ALA A 170 -20.84 -4.35 -8.53
CA ALA A 170 -21.79 -4.41 -9.65
C ALA A 170 -21.52 -5.54 -10.67
N HIS A 171 -20.39 -6.25 -10.54
CA HIS A 171 -19.98 -7.36 -11.40
C HIS A 171 -20.12 -8.74 -10.74
N SER A 172 -20.94 -8.90 -9.69
CA SER A 172 -21.22 -10.20 -9.06
C SER A 172 -22.09 -11.15 -9.92
N HIS A 173 -22.13 -10.98 -11.23
CA HIS A 173 -22.88 -11.81 -12.16
C HIS A 173 -22.03 -12.12 -13.39
N VAL A 174 -21.16 -13.13 -13.29
CA VAL A 174 -20.97 -14.20 -14.30
C VAL A 174 -20.50 -15.44 -13.56
#